data_AF-A0A0J8R616-F1
#
_entry.id   AF-A0A0J8R616-F1
#
_cell.length_a   1.000
_cell.length_b   1.000
_cell.length_c   1.000
_cell.angle_alpha   90.00
_cell.angle_beta   90.00
_cell.angle_gamma   90.00
#
_symmetry.space_group_name_H-M   'P 1'
#
loop_
_entity.id
_entity.type
_entity.pdbx_description
1 polymer ?
#
loop_
_entity_poly.entity_id
_entity_poly.type
_entity_poly.pdbx_seq_one_letter_code
_entity_poly.pdbx_strand_id
1 'polypeptide(L)'
;MSKAALSTDGRYFNQAAKQLDENWLLLKRGMENVPTWQEWTAEQAEGGKVVGVDPSLITAVLTIAAEARKLSDTIKNTGGSLVGVPDNLVDLVWGGDRPARPREKVMVHPIEFAGQSFEEKITDLRKELTKKKRAGMVISMLDEVAWLYNLRGADIPFNPVFFAYAIVTHSTAELFVDEAKLTQAVKEHLGDKVALQPLRIHL
;
A
#
# COMPACT_ATOMS: atom_id res chain seq x y z
N MET A 1 11.87 26.32 3.22
CA MET A 1 12.45 24.98 2.97
C MET A 1 13.67 25.17 2.07
N SER A 2 14.70 24.33 2.17
CA SER A 2 15.98 24.56 1.46
C SER A 2 16.39 23.48 0.45
N LYS A 3 15.74 22.31 0.44
CA LYS A 3 16.03 21.19 -0.48
C LYS A 3 14.77 20.35 -0.71
N ALA A 4 14.63 19.78 -1.91
CA ALA A 4 13.74 18.66 -2.22
C ALA A 4 14.54 17.56 -2.95
N ALA A 5 14.15 16.30 -2.83
CA ALA A 5 14.83 15.20 -3.50
C ALA A 5 13.87 14.08 -3.93
N LEU A 6 14.14 13.48 -5.09
CA LEU A 6 13.41 12.33 -5.61
C LEU A 6 14.41 11.19 -5.87
N SER A 7 14.15 9.99 -5.35
CA SER A 7 14.95 8.80 -5.63
C SER A 7 14.24 7.86 -6.59
N THR A 8 14.95 7.40 -7.61
CA THR A 8 14.45 6.43 -8.60
C THR A 8 15.61 5.63 -9.19
N ASP A 9 15.33 4.56 -9.93
CA ASP A 9 16.32 3.71 -10.60
C ASP A 9 16.54 4.04 -12.09
N GLY A 10 17.51 3.36 -12.70
CA GLY A 10 18.02 3.63 -14.04
C GLY A 10 16.98 3.69 -15.16
N ARG A 11 15.83 3.02 -15.02
CA ARG A 11 14.72 3.09 -15.98
C ARG A 11 14.19 4.51 -16.16
N TYR A 12 14.29 5.35 -15.13
CA TYR A 12 13.64 6.66 -15.08
C TYR A 12 14.62 7.85 -15.06
N PHE A 13 15.94 7.65 -15.06
CA PHE A 13 16.91 8.76 -14.93
C PHE A 13 16.71 9.87 -15.98
N ASN A 14 16.57 9.50 -17.25
CA ASN A 14 16.38 10.44 -18.36
C ASN A 14 14.97 11.06 -18.40
N GLN A 15 13.99 10.41 -17.78
CA GLN A 15 12.61 10.92 -17.67
C GLN A 15 12.51 11.91 -16.51
N ALA A 16 13.00 11.53 -15.32
CA ALA A 16 13.02 12.39 -14.15
C ALA A 16 13.79 13.69 -14.41
N ALA A 17 14.94 13.63 -15.08
CA ALA A 17 15.71 14.81 -15.48
C ALA A 17 15.01 15.74 -16.50
N LYS A 18 13.86 15.34 -17.07
CA LYS A 18 13.02 16.16 -17.96
C LYS A 18 11.71 16.62 -17.31
N GLN A 19 11.29 15.96 -16.23
CA GLN A 19 10.01 16.23 -15.55
C GLN A 19 10.18 16.97 -14.22
N LEU A 20 11.37 16.95 -13.63
CA LEU A 20 11.74 17.73 -12.46
C LEU A 20 12.22 19.12 -12.87
N ASP A 21 11.87 20.12 -12.06
CA ASP A 21 12.43 21.47 -12.14
C ASP A 21 13.73 21.59 -11.31
N GLU A 22 14.30 22.80 -11.25
CA GLU A 22 15.55 23.09 -10.54
C GLU A 22 15.48 22.97 -9.01
N ASN A 23 14.28 22.84 -8.41
CA ASN A 23 14.12 22.69 -6.96
C ASN A 23 14.46 21.27 -6.47
N TRP A 24 14.56 20.29 -7.37
CA TRP A 24 14.69 18.86 -7.04
C TRP A 24 16.09 18.29 -7.29
N LEU A 25 16.62 17.60 -6.27
CA LEU A 25 17.78 16.73 -6.41
C LEU A 25 17.35 15.32 -6.84
N LEU A 26 17.85 14.83 -7.98
CA LEU A 26 17.62 13.46 -8.45
C LEU A 26 18.63 12.48 -7.84
N LEU A 27 18.19 11.69 -6.85
CA LEU A 27 18.96 10.59 -6.25
C LEU A 27 18.89 9.34 -7.14
N LYS A 28 19.85 9.22 -8.06
CA LYS A 28 20.02 8.11 -9.00
C LYS A 28 20.40 6.79 -8.30
N ARG A 29 19.40 6.06 -7.80
CA ARG A 29 19.56 4.81 -7.03
C ARG A 29 20.36 3.77 -7.80
N GLY A 30 21.37 3.18 -7.15
CA GLY A 30 22.23 2.14 -7.71
C GLY A 30 23.46 2.67 -8.46
N MET A 31 23.66 3.98 -8.53
CA MET A 31 24.95 4.55 -8.92
C MET A 31 25.91 4.61 -7.72
N GLU A 32 27.21 4.47 -7.99
CA GLU A 32 28.26 4.67 -7.00
C GLU A 32 28.23 6.11 -6.46
N ASN A 33 28.52 6.28 -5.16
CA ASN A 33 28.56 7.57 -4.46
C ASN A 33 27.22 8.36 -4.46
N VAL A 34 26.09 7.72 -4.75
CA VAL A 34 24.76 8.32 -4.57
C VAL A 34 24.08 7.72 -3.34
N PRO A 35 23.69 8.53 -2.33
CA PRO A 35 23.04 8.01 -1.13
C PRO A 35 21.65 7.43 -1.45
N THR A 36 21.25 6.45 -0.66
CA THR A 36 19.84 6.03 -0.61
C THR A 36 18.96 7.17 -0.10
N TRP A 37 17.65 7.11 -0.37
CA TRP A 37 16.73 8.12 0.16
C TRP A 37 16.74 8.14 1.70
N GLN A 38 16.93 6.98 2.35
CA GLN A 38 17.03 6.90 3.81
C GLN A 38 18.27 7.62 4.36
N GLU A 39 19.44 7.41 3.74
CA GLU A 39 20.69 8.09 4.13
C GLU A 39 20.56 9.60 3.93
N TRP A 40 20.10 10.04 2.75
CA TRP A 40 19.87 11.45 2.46
C TRP A 40 18.88 12.10 3.44
N THR A 41 17.81 11.40 3.83
CA THR A 41 16.84 11.87 4.83
C THR A 41 17.48 12.01 6.21
N ALA A 42 18.33 11.06 6.62
CA ALA A 42 19.01 11.13 7.92
C ALA A 42 20.04 12.27 7.99
N GLU A 43 20.81 12.49 6.91
CA GLU A 43 21.67 13.68 6.74
C GLU A 43 20.84 14.98 6.85
N GLN A 44 19.69 15.06 6.17
CA GLN A 44 18.84 16.25 6.26
C GLN A 44 18.22 16.41 7.66
N ALA A 45 18.09 15.34 8.45
CA ALA A 45 17.59 15.35 9.81
C ALA A 45 18.63 15.78 10.88
N GLU A 46 19.91 15.87 10.51
CA GLU A 46 21.00 16.31 11.40
C GLU A 46 20.68 17.63 12.12
N GLY A 47 21.19 17.77 13.34
CA GLY A 47 20.85 18.89 14.23
C GLY A 47 19.51 18.72 14.95
N GLY A 48 19.02 17.47 15.10
CA GLY A 48 17.87 17.16 15.95
C GLY A 48 16.50 17.42 15.32
N LYS A 49 16.38 17.36 13.99
CA LYS A 49 15.11 17.65 13.31
C LYS A 49 14.12 16.48 13.41
N VAL A 50 12.83 16.81 13.28
CA VAL A 50 11.75 15.83 13.18
C VAL A 50 11.45 15.55 11.70
N VAL A 51 11.45 14.28 11.32
CA VAL A 51 11.04 13.79 10.00
C VAL A 51 9.60 13.29 10.10
N GLY A 52 8.67 13.94 9.40
CA GLY A 52 7.29 13.51 9.28
C GLY A 52 7.09 12.57 8.09
N VAL A 53 6.30 11.50 8.27
CA VAL A 53 5.94 10.56 7.21
C VAL A 53 4.47 10.16 7.29
N ASP A 54 3.82 9.96 6.14
CA ASP A 54 2.50 9.32 6.09
C ASP A 54 2.66 7.82 6.40
N PRO A 55 2.07 7.30 7.50
CA PRO A 55 2.25 5.91 7.91
C PRO A 55 1.53 4.90 7.01
N SER A 56 0.62 5.35 6.13
CA SER A 56 -0.05 4.47 5.15
C SER A 56 0.83 4.16 3.94
N LEU A 57 1.82 5.02 3.65
CA LEU A 57 2.69 4.94 2.47
C LEU A 57 4.07 4.32 2.75
N ILE A 58 4.41 4.05 4.02
CA ILE A 58 5.67 3.40 4.40
C ILE A 58 5.41 2.05 5.07
N THR A 59 5.88 0.97 4.43
CA THR A 59 5.72 -0.41 4.90
C THR A 59 6.34 -0.65 6.28
N ALA A 60 5.56 -1.20 7.22
CA ALA A 60 6.02 -1.45 8.58
C ALA A 60 6.76 -2.81 8.77
N VAL A 61 6.18 -3.93 8.34
CA VAL A 61 6.58 -5.35 8.58
C VAL A 61 5.86 -6.24 7.52
N LEU A 62 6.32 -7.39 7.00
CA LEU A 62 7.52 -8.24 7.18
C LEU A 62 8.58 -8.05 6.05
N THR A 63 9.74 -8.72 6.17
CA THR A 63 11.01 -8.64 5.39
C THR A 63 11.61 -7.24 5.25
N ILE A 64 10.78 -6.23 4.99
CA ILE A 64 11.07 -4.80 4.90
C ILE A 64 10.83 -4.08 6.24
N ALA A 65 10.76 -4.82 7.36
CA ALA A 65 10.88 -4.25 8.71
C ALA A 65 12.23 -3.53 8.94
N ALA A 66 13.15 -3.63 7.98
CA ALA A 66 14.31 -2.77 7.88
C ALA A 66 13.93 -1.31 7.60
N GLU A 67 13.11 -0.94 6.62
CA GLU A 67 13.12 0.45 6.11
C GLU A 67 12.67 1.49 7.13
N ALA A 68 11.46 1.39 7.71
CA ALA A 68 10.99 2.36 8.70
C ALA A 68 11.82 2.34 10.01
N ARG A 69 12.31 1.16 10.43
CA ARG A 69 13.10 1.03 11.67
C ARG A 69 14.54 1.49 11.47
N LYS A 70 15.23 1.01 10.43
CA LYS A 70 16.55 1.49 10.00
C LYS A 70 16.52 3.00 9.80
N LEU A 71 15.51 3.54 9.11
CA LEU A 71 15.35 4.99 8.96
C LEU A 71 15.21 5.68 10.33
N SER A 72 14.32 5.19 11.20
CA SER A 72 14.17 5.73 12.56
C SER A 72 15.47 5.68 13.35
N ASP A 73 16.24 4.59 13.27
CA ASP A 73 17.47 4.38 14.01
C ASP A 73 18.64 5.20 13.42
N THR A 74 18.73 5.34 12.09
CA THR A 74 19.69 6.22 11.42
C THR A 74 19.39 7.69 11.72
N ILE A 75 18.12 8.10 11.76
CA ILE A 75 17.71 9.46 12.18
C ILE A 75 18.00 9.71 13.67
N LYS A 76 17.77 8.72 14.55
CA LYS A 76 18.14 8.84 15.98
C LYS A 76 19.66 9.01 16.16
N ASN A 77 20.47 8.33 15.34
CA ASN A 77 21.92 8.49 15.37
C ASN A 77 22.38 9.91 14.97
N THR A 78 21.58 10.66 14.20
CA THR A 78 21.82 12.10 13.91
C THR A 78 21.13 13.05 14.91
N GLY A 79 20.59 12.51 16.01
CA GLY A 79 19.87 13.21 17.07
C GLY A 79 18.43 13.57 16.74
N GLY A 80 17.93 13.23 15.55
CA GLY A 80 16.58 13.53 15.10
C GLY A 80 15.53 12.51 15.56
N SER A 81 14.31 12.66 15.04
CA SER A 81 13.22 11.68 15.26
C SER A 81 12.37 11.45 14.02
N LEU A 82 11.70 10.30 13.95
CA LEU A 82 10.75 9.94 12.89
C LEU A 82 9.34 9.87 13.49
N VAL A 83 8.39 10.59 12.91
CA VAL A 83 7.01 10.71 13.41
C VAL A 83 6.01 10.40 12.29
N GLY A 84 5.04 9.55 12.58
CA GLY A 84 3.90 9.33 11.69
C GLY A 84 2.93 10.51 11.75
N VAL A 85 2.68 11.14 10.61
CA VAL A 85 1.69 12.22 10.44
C VAL A 85 0.44 11.58 9.82
N PRO A 86 -0.71 11.53 10.53
CA PRO A 86 -1.90 10.82 10.03
C PRO A 86 -2.50 11.44 8.77
N ASP A 87 -2.46 12.78 8.65
CA ASP A 87 -2.97 13.51 7.50
C ASP A 87 -1.88 13.65 6.43
N ASN A 88 -2.20 13.29 5.19
CA ASN A 88 -1.27 13.46 4.08
C ASN A 88 -1.11 14.95 3.73
N LEU A 89 0.07 15.50 4.00
CA LEU A 89 0.34 16.93 3.81
C LEU A 89 0.30 17.39 2.34
N VAL A 90 0.45 16.46 1.37
CA VAL A 90 0.28 16.77 -0.06
C VAL A 90 -1.20 16.96 -0.38
N ASP A 91 -2.07 16.11 0.15
CA ASP A 91 -3.51 16.20 -0.09
C ASP A 91 -4.12 17.52 0.43
N LEU A 92 -3.57 18.07 1.53
CA LEU A 92 -3.94 19.39 2.05
C LEU A 92 -3.63 20.55 1.08
N VAL A 93 -2.53 20.48 0.33
CA VAL A 93 -2.14 21.52 -0.64
C VAL A 93 -2.65 21.25 -2.06
N TRP A 94 -2.97 20.00 -2.39
CA TRP A 94 -3.62 19.60 -3.64
C TRP A 94 -5.09 20.05 -3.67
N GLY A 95 -5.76 20.00 -2.51
CA GLY A 95 -7.08 20.59 -2.33
C GLY A 95 -8.12 20.08 -3.33
N GLY A 96 -8.79 21.01 -4.02
CA GLY A 96 -9.86 20.69 -4.98
C GLY A 96 -9.40 20.07 -6.30
N ASP A 97 -8.11 20.21 -6.65
CA ASP A 97 -7.55 19.68 -7.90
C ASP A 97 -7.18 18.19 -7.81
N ARG A 98 -7.36 17.58 -6.63
CA ARG A 98 -7.11 16.15 -6.39
C ARG A 98 -8.21 15.32 -7.08
N PRO A 99 -7.86 14.40 -7.99
CA PRO A 99 -8.85 13.54 -8.64
C PRO A 99 -9.67 12.74 -7.63
N ALA A 100 -10.98 12.65 -7.87
CA ALA A 100 -11.86 11.80 -7.07
C ALA A 100 -11.42 10.33 -7.17
N ARG A 101 -11.54 9.59 -6.06
CA ARG A 101 -11.24 8.15 -6.07
C ARG A 101 -12.13 7.42 -7.10
N PRO A 102 -11.58 6.44 -7.84
CA PRO A 102 -12.35 5.61 -8.75
C PRO A 102 -13.57 4.98 -8.07
N ARG A 103 -14.68 4.86 -8.80
CA ARG A 103 -15.95 4.27 -8.32
C ARG A 103 -16.41 3.09 -9.19
N GLU A 104 -15.47 2.49 -9.91
CA GLU A 104 -15.74 1.36 -10.80
C GLU A 104 -16.29 0.17 -10.03
N LYS A 105 -17.20 -0.57 -10.68
CA LYS A 105 -17.88 -1.71 -10.05
C LYS A 105 -16.94 -2.90 -9.93
N VAL A 106 -17.01 -3.59 -8.80
CA VAL A 106 -16.38 -4.89 -8.62
C VAL A 106 -17.22 -5.95 -9.33
N MET A 107 -16.56 -6.86 -10.03
CA MET A 107 -17.15 -7.98 -10.74
C MET A 107 -16.59 -9.31 -10.23
N VAL A 108 -17.41 -10.37 -10.30
CA VAL A 108 -16.99 -11.74 -10.02
C VAL A 108 -16.05 -12.22 -11.13
N HIS A 109 -15.00 -12.93 -10.76
CA HIS A 109 -14.13 -13.67 -11.67
C HIS A 109 -14.63 -15.12 -11.77
N PRO A 110 -15.18 -15.56 -12.93
CA PRO A 110 -15.81 -16.87 -13.05
C PRO A 110 -14.89 -18.05 -12.72
N ILE A 111 -15.46 -19.10 -12.13
CA ILE A 111 -14.73 -20.29 -11.66
C ILE A 111 -13.97 -21.01 -12.79
N GLU A 112 -14.52 -20.99 -14.01
CA GLU A 112 -13.90 -21.53 -15.23
C GLU A 112 -12.54 -20.90 -15.58
N PHE A 113 -12.30 -19.65 -15.17
CA PHE A 113 -11.00 -18.98 -15.31
C PHE A 113 -10.18 -19.01 -14.02
N ALA A 114 -10.84 -19.02 -12.86
CA ALA A 114 -10.17 -19.01 -11.56
C ALA A 114 -9.54 -20.35 -11.17
N GLY A 115 -10.08 -21.47 -11.66
CA GLY A 115 -9.61 -22.84 -11.39
C GLY A 115 -9.82 -23.36 -9.96
N GLN A 116 -10.10 -22.47 -9.00
CA GLN A 116 -10.36 -22.77 -7.59
C GLN A 116 -11.35 -21.75 -7.02
N SER A 117 -12.32 -22.20 -6.22
CA SER A 117 -13.30 -21.34 -5.55
C SER A 117 -12.66 -20.47 -4.46
N PHE A 118 -13.34 -19.41 -4.02
CA PHE A 118 -12.77 -18.56 -2.97
C PHE A 118 -12.82 -19.24 -1.60
N GLU A 119 -13.81 -20.11 -1.39
CA GLU A 119 -13.99 -20.92 -0.19
C GLU A 119 -12.84 -21.93 -0.01
N GLU A 120 -12.41 -22.58 -1.10
CA GLU A 120 -11.24 -23.45 -1.09
C GLU A 120 -9.97 -22.65 -0.78
N LYS A 121 -9.78 -21.48 -1.39
CA LYS A 121 -8.64 -20.59 -1.12
C LYS A 121 -8.57 -20.14 0.34
N ILE A 122 -9.71 -19.73 0.92
CA ILE A 122 -9.81 -19.39 2.36
C ILE A 122 -9.51 -20.62 3.22
N THR A 123 -9.99 -21.80 2.83
CA THR A 123 -9.74 -23.06 3.54
C THR A 123 -8.24 -23.42 3.53
N ASP A 124 -7.57 -23.26 2.39
CA ASP A 124 -6.13 -23.50 2.26
C ASP A 124 -5.29 -22.47 3.02
N LEU A 125 -5.70 -21.19 3.00
CA LEU A 125 -5.10 -20.14 3.83
C LEU A 125 -5.22 -20.49 5.32
N ARG A 126 -6.38 -20.99 5.78
CA ARG A 126 -6.59 -21.44 7.17
C ARG A 126 -5.72 -22.66 7.55
N LYS A 127 -5.47 -23.59 6.64
CA LYS A 127 -4.47 -24.67 6.85
C LYS A 127 -3.08 -24.11 7.07
N GLU A 128 -2.64 -23.13 6.25
CA GLU A 128 -1.34 -22.47 6.41
C GLU A 128 -1.25 -21.61 7.69
N LEU A 129 -2.31 -20.91 8.09
CA LEU A 129 -2.40 -20.22 9.38
C LEU A 129 -2.19 -21.20 10.55
N THR A 130 -2.82 -22.36 10.49
CA THR A 130 -2.71 -23.42 11.51
C THR A 130 -1.28 -23.94 11.60
N LYS A 131 -0.72 -24.35 10.45
CA LYS A 131 0.66 -24.85 10.32
C LYS A 131 1.71 -23.84 10.81
N LYS A 132 1.51 -22.54 10.53
CA LYS A 132 2.40 -21.45 10.96
C LYS A 132 2.07 -20.90 12.35
N LYS A 133 1.09 -21.48 13.07
CA LYS A 133 0.61 -21.06 14.39
C LYS A 133 0.28 -19.56 14.46
N ARG A 134 -0.46 -19.06 13.47
CA ARG A 134 -0.92 -17.66 13.37
C ARG A 134 -2.42 -17.57 13.62
N ALA A 135 -2.86 -16.47 14.24
CA ALA A 135 -4.28 -16.23 14.53
C ALA A 135 -5.10 -15.81 13.29
N GLY A 136 -4.44 -15.15 12.34
CA GLY A 136 -5.03 -14.67 11.09
C GLY A 136 -3.98 -14.03 10.17
N MET A 137 -4.43 -13.55 9.03
CA MET A 137 -3.65 -12.78 8.04
C MET A 137 -4.41 -11.51 7.67
N VAL A 138 -3.69 -10.39 7.64
CA VAL A 138 -4.14 -9.14 7.02
C VAL A 138 -3.57 -9.12 5.60
N ILE A 139 -4.40 -8.77 4.62
CA ILE A 139 -4.06 -8.75 3.20
C ILE A 139 -4.32 -7.33 2.70
N SER A 140 -3.25 -6.67 2.25
CA SER A 140 -3.27 -5.27 1.78
C SER A 140 -2.86 -5.12 0.31
N MET A 141 -2.36 -6.19 -0.31
CA MET A 141 -2.04 -6.22 -1.74
C MET A 141 -3.34 -6.43 -2.53
N LEU A 142 -3.68 -5.49 -3.41
CA LEU A 142 -5.00 -5.46 -4.07
C LEU A 142 -5.23 -6.67 -4.99
N ASP A 143 -4.15 -7.18 -5.59
CA ASP A 143 -4.12 -8.39 -6.41
C ASP A 143 -4.31 -9.67 -5.56
N GLU A 144 -3.73 -9.74 -4.35
CA GLU A 144 -3.99 -10.83 -3.41
C GLU A 144 -5.46 -10.85 -2.95
N VAL A 145 -6.05 -9.69 -2.64
CA VAL A 145 -7.48 -9.57 -2.28
C VAL A 145 -8.38 -9.99 -3.45
N ALA A 146 -8.09 -9.50 -4.66
CA ALA A 146 -8.79 -9.85 -5.89
C ALA A 146 -8.68 -11.36 -6.22
N TRP A 147 -7.51 -11.96 -6.02
CA TRP A 147 -7.28 -13.39 -6.23
C TRP A 147 -7.98 -14.26 -5.19
N LEU A 148 -7.91 -13.89 -3.90
CA LEU A 148 -8.47 -14.66 -2.79
C LEU A 148 -9.99 -14.82 -2.95
N TYR A 149 -10.70 -13.73 -3.21
CA TYR A 149 -12.16 -13.71 -3.27
C TYR A 149 -12.74 -14.01 -4.66
N ASN A 150 -11.91 -14.29 -5.68
CA ASN A 150 -12.33 -14.38 -7.08
C ASN A 150 -13.10 -13.14 -7.54
N LEU A 151 -12.52 -11.95 -7.34
CA LEU A 151 -13.10 -10.66 -7.71
C LEU A 151 -12.14 -9.88 -8.61
N ARG A 152 -12.64 -8.97 -9.44
CA ARG A 152 -11.84 -8.02 -10.23
C ARG A 152 -12.47 -6.63 -10.18
N GLY A 153 -11.66 -5.60 -10.44
CA GLY A 153 -12.09 -4.21 -10.51
C GLY A 153 -11.32 -3.45 -11.59
N ALA A 154 -11.46 -2.13 -11.61
CA ALA A 154 -10.80 -1.24 -12.57
C ALA A 154 -10.30 0.06 -11.91
N ASP A 155 -9.98 0.04 -10.62
CA ASP A 155 -9.56 1.25 -9.89
C ASP A 155 -8.17 1.75 -10.33
N ILE A 156 -7.31 0.85 -10.81
CA ILE A 156 -5.95 1.16 -11.27
C ILE A 156 -5.86 0.87 -12.77
N PRO A 157 -5.49 1.85 -13.63
CA PRO A 157 -5.31 1.61 -15.06
C PRO A 157 -4.39 0.40 -15.34
N PHE A 158 -4.80 -0.41 -16.31
CA PHE A 158 -4.12 -1.64 -16.74
C PHE A 158 -3.99 -2.77 -15.69
N ASN A 159 -4.55 -2.60 -14.49
CA ASN A 159 -4.49 -3.59 -13.42
C ASN A 159 -5.91 -3.90 -12.93
N PRO A 160 -6.43 -5.14 -13.08
CA PRO A 160 -7.84 -5.46 -12.86
C PRO A 160 -8.21 -5.63 -11.36
N VAL A 161 -7.83 -4.64 -10.55
CA VAL A 161 -7.91 -4.64 -9.09
C VAL A 161 -8.81 -3.49 -8.58
N PHE A 162 -9.15 -3.54 -7.30
CA PHE A 162 -9.96 -2.53 -6.61
C PHE A 162 -9.38 -2.26 -5.22
N PHE A 163 -9.55 -1.04 -4.71
CA PHE A 163 -9.13 -0.67 -3.37
C PHE A 163 -9.92 -1.46 -2.33
N ALA A 164 -9.23 -2.36 -1.64
CA ALA A 164 -9.77 -3.18 -0.58
C ALA A 164 -8.67 -3.73 0.34
N TYR A 165 -9.07 -4.15 1.54
CA TYR A 165 -8.24 -4.95 2.44
C TYR A 165 -9.02 -6.22 2.80
N ALA A 166 -8.32 -7.28 3.20
CA ALA A 166 -8.97 -8.46 3.77
C ALA A 166 -8.35 -8.84 5.10
N ILE A 167 -9.17 -9.41 5.98
CA ILE A 167 -8.72 -10.08 7.20
C ILE A 167 -9.31 -11.49 7.19
N VAL A 168 -8.43 -12.51 7.27
CA VAL A 168 -8.86 -13.91 7.38
C VAL A 168 -8.33 -14.48 8.68
N THR A 169 -9.24 -15.01 9.50
CA THR A 169 -8.92 -15.75 10.73
C THR A 169 -9.32 -17.22 10.54
N HIS A 170 -9.17 -18.03 11.60
CA HIS A 170 -9.64 -19.42 11.59
C HIS A 170 -11.16 -19.57 11.40
N SER A 171 -11.95 -18.57 11.82
CA SER A 171 -13.42 -18.60 11.77
C SER A 171 -14.02 -17.56 10.83
N THR A 172 -13.47 -16.34 10.78
CA THR A 172 -13.97 -15.23 9.95
C THR A 172 -13.17 -15.05 8.66
N ALA A 173 -13.82 -14.48 7.66
CA ALA A 173 -13.20 -13.87 6.49
C ALA A 173 -13.92 -12.53 6.26
N GLU A 174 -13.17 -11.45 6.14
CA GLU A 174 -13.69 -10.09 6.08
C GLU A 174 -13.10 -9.37 4.87
N LEU A 175 -13.93 -8.59 4.18
CA LEU A 175 -13.57 -7.79 3.02
C LEU A 175 -13.93 -6.32 3.29
N PHE A 176 -12.90 -5.50 3.45
CA PHE A 176 -13.02 -4.05 3.64
C PHE A 176 -13.01 -3.39 2.26
N VAL A 177 -14.16 -2.88 1.83
CA VAL A 177 -14.36 -2.33 0.47
C VAL A 177 -15.39 -1.20 0.51
N ASP A 178 -15.40 -0.33 -0.50
CA ASP A 178 -16.49 0.62 -0.69
C ASP A 178 -17.74 -0.15 -1.17
N GLU A 179 -18.79 -0.19 -0.35
CA GLU A 179 -20.04 -0.89 -0.68
C GLU A 179 -20.67 -0.35 -1.97
N ALA A 180 -20.47 0.93 -2.31
CA ALA A 180 -20.97 1.51 -3.54
C ALA A 180 -20.39 0.84 -4.80
N LYS A 181 -19.29 0.08 -4.69
CA LYS A 181 -18.70 -0.70 -5.79
C LYS A 181 -19.27 -2.10 -5.93
N LEU A 182 -19.95 -2.63 -4.90
CA LEU A 182 -20.43 -4.00 -4.88
C LEU A 182 -21.71 -4.14 -5.70
N THR A 183 -21.68 -5.04 -6.68
CA THR A 183 -22.86 -5.43 -7.46
C THR A 183 -23.63 -6.55 -6.75
N GLN A 184 -24.88 -6.75 -7.12
CA GLN A 184 -25.71 -7.83 -6.57
C GLN A 184 -25.05 -9.21 -6.78
N ALA A 185 -24.50 -9.47 -7.97
CA ALA A 185 -23.76 -10.69 -8.28
C ALA A 185 -22.54 -10.91 -7.38
N VAL A 186 -21.84 -9.85 -6.97
CA VAL A 186 -20.72 -9.96 -6.01
C VAL A 186 -21.23 -10.27 -4.60
N LYS A 187 -22.34 -9.63 -4.17
CA LYS A 187 -22.96 -9.94 -2.88
C LYS A 187 -23.46 -11.38 -2.80
N GLU A 188 -24.06 -11.90 -3.89
CA GLU A 188 -24.50 -13.29 -4.01
C GLU A 188 -23.35 -14.30 -4.06
N HIS A 189 -22.29 -13.99 -4.81
CA HIS A 189 -21.08 -14.82 -4.89
C HIS A 189 -20.42 -15.00 -3.51
N LEU A 190 -20.26 -13.91 -2.75
CA LEU A 190 -19.66 -13.97 -1.41
C LEU A 190 -20.62 -14.58 -0.37
N GLY A 191 -21.90 -14.20 -0.42
CA GLY A 191 -22.93 -14.59 0.55
C GLY A 191 -22.52 -14.31 1.99
N ASP A 192 -23.08 -15.07 2.94
CA ASP A 192 -22.78 -14.95 4.37
C ASP A 192 -21.39 -15.50 4.77
N LYS A 193 -20.59 -15.98 3.80
CA LYS A 193 -19.25 -16.56 4.05
C LYS A 193 -18.17 -15.50 4.26
N VAL A 194 -18.42 -14.26 3.82
CA VAL A 194 -17.47 -13.14 3.90
C VAL A 194 -18.20 -11.92 4.47
N ALA A 195 -17.77 -11.44 5.62
CA ALA A 195 -18.33 -10.21 6.19
C ALA A 195 -17.84 -9.00 5.39
N LEU A 196 -18.79 -8.24 4.84
CA LEU A 196 -18.52 -6.99 4.14
C LEU A 196 -18.37 -5.86 5.14
N GLN A 197 -17.23 -5.18 5.11
CA GLN A 197 -16.88 -4.08 6.00
C GLN A 197 -16.68 -2.79 5.19
N PRO A 198 -17.10 -1.62 5.67
CA PRO A 198 -16.89 -0.37 4.97
C PRO A 198 -15.40 0.02 4.97
N LEU A 199 -14.84 0.32 3.79
CA LEU A 199 -13.47 0.83 3.66
C LEU A 199 -13.34 2.27 4.19
N ARG A 200 -13.10 2.40 5.50
CA ARG A 200 -12.86 3.68 6.17
C ARG A 200 -11.38 4.02 6.19
N ILE A 201 -10.86 4.54 5.08
CA ILE A 201 -9.50 5.10 5.03
C ILE A 201 -9.56 6.52 4.49
N HIS A 202 -9.29 7.48 5.37
CA HIS A 202 -8.98 8.86 5.00
C HIS A 202 -7.58 8.89 4.37
N LEU A 203 -7.56 8.79 3.04
CA LEU A 203 -6.49 9.28 2.17
C LEU A 203 -7.18 10.22 1.19
#